data_AF-D0LI24-F1
#
_entry.id   AF-D0LI24-F1
#
_cell.length_a   1.000
_cell.length_b   1.000
_cell.length_c   1.000
_cell.angle_alpha   90.00
_cell.angle_beta   90.00
_cell.angle_gamma   90.00
#
_symmetry.space_group_name_H-M   'P 1'
#
loop_
_entity.id
_entity.type
_entity.pdbx_description
1 polymer ?
#
loop_
_entity_poly.entity_id
_entity_poly.type
_entity_poly.pdbx_seq_one_letter_code
_entity_poly.pdbx_strand_id
1 'polypeptide(L)'
;MNARLPILDTAPAWARRETPVQLRLDGDPVRGYANESVAVGLYASGHRVLSRSIKYHRPRAFFCLEGHCGGCLMRIDGVPNQRACQQPCREGLRLEPQNAYPSADLDVLEAVDWLFPGGMNHHTLMTGSPLLNAVANKIVRKLSGLGEAPTAPPARLPRAEELAPEVLVVGGGPAGLTAATAAARGGARTLLIEEQPVLGGSLLADPRFGPVAAHERVEAARAAGVELRASTAALAYYAEDPQPVLVAASPDSALRLRPQQTVWATGAYAVNAPFVNNDRPGVFAARAVGRLLVQYRVKPGHRVCIADTGADAYAALLGRALEDAGCEVVRVGGADADSERGERLVRVLGARGHAWVEGAEVEDARGRSRRIECDIIAVAATPAPASEGPRQHGCQVAYASAAGGFAVQADEFGRAGPSGVWACGDVCGYQGPERAAERGAEVGAAAAEAVP
;
A
#
# COMPACT_ATOMS: atom_id res chain seq x y z
N MET A 1 7.50 16.61 -15.81
CA MET A 1 8.07 16.40 -14.46
C MET A 1 6.90 16.39 -13.47
N ASN A 2 6.86 15.46 -12.51
CA ASN A 2 5.72 15.34 -11.61
C ASN A 2 5.74 16.50 -10.61
N ALA A 3 4.81 17.44 -10.76
CA ALA A 3 4.83 18.66 -9.98
C ALA A 3 4.29 18.42 -8.56
N ARG A 4 5.05 18.88 -7.56
CA ARG A 4 4.52 19.10 -6.20
C ARG A 4 3.49 20.23 -6.27
N LEU A 5 2.22 19.90 -6.05
CA LEU A 5 1.09 20.85 -6.04
C LEU A 5 1.13 21.68 -4.75
N PRO A 6 0.63 22.94 -4.75
CA PRO A 6 0.53 23.72 -3.52
C PRO A 6 -0.14 22.95 -2.37
N ILE A 7 0.41 23.08 -1.16
CA ILE A 7 -0.22 22.57 0.05
C ILE A 7 -1.43 23.47 0.35
N LEU A 8 -2.53 22.88 0.79
CA LEU A 8 -3.72 23.63 1.20
C LEU A 8 -3.49 24.28 2.56
N ASP A 9 -3.96 25.51 2.77
CA ASP A 9 -3.80 26.22 4.05
C ASP A 9 -4.48 25.48 5.22
N THR A 10 -5.54 24.75 4.91
CA THR A 10 -6.29 23.91 5.86
C THR A 10 -5.57 22.61 6.21
N ALA A 11 -4.47 22.25 5.54
CA ALA A 11 -3.75 21.02 5.81
C ALA A 11 -3.16 21.03 7.24
N PRO A 12 -3.25 19.92 7.97
CA PRO A 12 -2.64 19.81 9.29
C PRO A 12 -1.12 19.86 9.20
N ALA A 13 -0.44 20.27 10.29
CA ALA A 13 1.01 20.51 10.30
C ALA A 13 1.83 19.33 9.76
N TRP A 14 1.49 18.10 10.13
CA TRP A 14 2.19 16.89 9.66
C TRP A 14 2.07 16.66 8.14
N ALA A 15 1.07 17.24 7.47
CA ALA A 15 0.88 17.12 6.03
C ALA A 15 1.57 18.25 5.24
N ARG A 16 2.17 19.23 5.91
CA ARG A 16 2.82 20.38 5.28
C ARG A 16 4.28 20.11 4.95
N ARG A 17 4.76 20.68 3.85
CA ARG A 17 6.15 20.60 3.39
C ARG A 17 7.02 21.69 4.03
N GLU A 18 7.11 21.68 5.35
CA GLU A 18 7.84 22.69 6.14
C GLU A 18 9.34 22.39 6.28
N THR A 19 9.71 21.10 6.32
CA THR A 19 11.11 20.67 6.51
C THR A 19 11.66 20.03 5.23
N PRO A 20 12.37 20.79 4.37
CA PRO A 20 13.09 20.21 3.25
C PRO A 20 14.26 19.36 3.74
N VAL A 21 14.56 18.27 3.03
CA VAL A 21 15.69 17.38 3.31
C VAL A 21 16.41 17.00 2.02
N GLN A 22 17.70 16.69 2.11
CA GLN A 22 18.53 16.20 1.01
C GLN A 22 18.81 14.70 1.18
N LEU A 23 18.31 13.89 0.24
CA LEU A 23 18.57 12.46 0.11
C LEU A 23 19.78 12.24 -0.83
N ARG A 24 20.38 11.05 -0.82
CA ARG A 24 21.45 10.65 -1.75
C ARG A 24 21.07 9.37 -2.49
N LEU A 25 20.71 9.46 -3.76
CA LEU A 25 20.41 8.31 -4.62
C LEU A 25 21.66 7.97 -5.44
N ASP A 26 22.24 6.80 -5.24
CA ASP A 26 23.51 6.39 -5.87
C ASP A 26 24.64 7.44 -5.73
N GLY A 27 24.61 8.20 -4.63
CA GLY A 27 25.53 9.30 -4.33
C GLY A 27 25.02 10.69 -4.74
N ASP A 28 24.09 10.78 -5.69
CA ASP A 28 23.57 12.03 -6.22
C ASP A 28 22.52 12.67 -5.30
N PRO A 29 22.54 13.99 -5.10
CA PRO A 29 21.60 14.67 -4.22
C PRO A 29 20.19 14.72 -4.82
N VAL A 30 19.20 14.30 -4.04
CA VAL A 30 17.77 14.37 -4.40
C VAL A 30 17.00 15.14 -3.32
N ARG A 31 16.13 16.06 -3.74
CA ARG A 31 15.32 16.87 -2.81
C ARG A 31 14.09 16.09 -2.32
N GLY A 32 13.91 16.04 -1.00
CA GLY A 32 12.71 15.51 -0.35
C GLY A 32 12.15 16.48 0.70
N TYR A 33 11.10 16.03 1.38
CA TYR A 33 10.57 16.70 2.57
C TYR A 33 10.27 15.66 3.65
N ALA A 34 10.47 16.01 4.92
CA ALA A 34 10.37 15.05 6.03
C ALA A 34 8.98 14.38 6.16
N ASN A 35 7.93 15.03 5.66
CA ASN A 35 6.57 14.49 5.64
C ASN A 35 6.27 13.58 4.42
N GLU A 36 7.19 13.48 3.46
CA GLU A 36 7.09 12.58 2.31
C GLU A 36 7.76 11.23 2.65
N SER A 37 7.22 10.13 2.14
CA SER A 37 7.99 8.88 2.09
C SER A 37 9.08 8.97 1.03
N VAL A 38 10.13 8.16 1.16
CA VAL A 38 11.24 8.10 0.18
C VAL A 38 10.71 7.86 -1.24
N ALA A 39 9.74 6.96 -1.40
CA ALA A 39 9.13 6.72 -2.71
C ALA A 39 8.46 7.97 -3.29
N VAL A 40 7.75 8.75 -2.48
CA VAL A 40 7.11 10.00 -2.91
C VAL A 40 8.14 11.08 -3.20
N GLY A 41 9.16 11.23 -2.35
CA GLY A 41 10.23 12.22 -2.53
C GLY A 41 11.04 12.00 -3.81
N LEU A 42 11.37 10.74 -4.11
CA LEU A 42 12.01 10.33 -5.36
C LEU A 42 11.08 10.59 -6.56
N TYR A 43 9.82 10.15 -6.47
CA TYR A 43 8.83 10.32 -7.53
C TYR A 43 8.57 11.77 -7.90
N ALA A 44 8.39 12.62 -6.89
CA ALA A 44 8.16 14.06 -7.04
C ALA A 44 9.41 14.82 -7.51
N SER A 45 10.57 14.19 -7.45
CA SER A 45 11.84 14.73 -7.98
C SER A 45 12.18 14.16 -9.37
N GLY A 46 11.30 13.33 -9.94
CA GLY A 46 11.43 12.81 -11.30
C GLY A 46 12.05 11.42 -11.41
N HIS A 47 12.44 10.79 -10.30
CA HIS A 47 12.93 9.42 -10.30
C HIS A 47 11.75 8.44 -10.34
N ARG A 48 11.66 7.71 -11.46
CA ARG A 48 10.47 6.93 -11.82
C ARG A 48 10.64 5.44 -11.55
N VAL A 49 11.80 4.89 -11.87
CA VAL A 49 12.13 3.48 -11.60
C VAL A 49 12.88 3.40 -10.28
N LEU A 50 12.36 2.62 -9.34
CA LEU A 50 12.92 2.50 -7.98
C LEU A 50 13.68 1.19 -7.78
N SER A 51 13.32 0.16 -8.55
CA SER A 51 13.95 -1.15 -8.50
C SER A 51 13.73 -1.94 -9.78
N ARG A 52 14.30 -3.15 -9.83
CA ARG A 52 14.20 -4.08 -10.96
C ARG A 52 13.69 -5.44 -10.48
N SER A 53 12.90 -6.13 -11.30
CA SER A 53 12.33 -7.43 -10.92
C SER A 53 13.42 -8.49 -10.77
N ILE A 54 13.24 -9.42 -9.82
CA ILE A 54 14.26 -10.40 -9.40
C ILE A 54 14.90 -11.13 -10.59
N LYS A 55 14.07 -11.64 -11.50
CA LYS A 55 14.50 -12.59 -12.54
C LYS A 55 14.67 -11.96 -13.91
N TYR A 56 13.75 -11.06 -14.26
CA TYR A 56 13.66 -10.51 -15.61
C TYR A 56 14.21 -9.09 -15.69
N HIS A 57 14.63 -8.50 -14.55
CA HIS A 57 15.15 -7.13 -14.51
C HIS A 57 14.20 -6.10 -15.14
N ARG A 58 12.90 -6.39 -15.09
CA ARG A 58 11.86 -5.48 -15.56
C ARG A 58 11.82 -4.26 -14.62
N PRO A 59 11.70 -3.03 -15.15
CA PRO A 59 11.55 -1.83 -14.33
C PRO A 59 10.43 -1.97 -13.30
N ARG A 60 10.63 -1.48 -12.07
CA ARG A 60 9.63 -1.50 -10.99
C ARG A 60 9.55 -0.15 -10.26
N ALA A 61 8.33 0.16 -9.84
CA ALA A 61 7.97 1.27 -8.97
C ALA A 61 6.90 0.80 -7.98
N PHE A 62 6.49 1.67 -7.04
CA PHE A 62 5.37 1.34 -6.15
C PHE A 62 4.08 1.13 -6.94
N PHE A 63 3.26 0.15 -6.57
CA PHE A 63 1.89 0.01 -7.08
C PHE A 63 0.85 0.55 -6.08
N CYS A 64 0.98 0.20 -4.78
CA CYS A 64 -0.01 0.54 -3.74
C CYS A 64 0.33 1.79 -2.93
N LEU A 65 1.61 2.16 -2.82
CA LEU A 65 2.10 3.20 -1.89
C LEU A 65 1.75 2.96 -0.40
N GLU A 66 1.44 1.71 -0.03
CA GLU A 66 1.05 1.30 1.32
C GLU A 66 1.94 0.17 1.87
N GLY A 67 2.95 -0.23 1.10
CA GLY A 67 3.88 -1.28 1.51
C GLY A 67 3.47 -2.70 1.13
N HIS A 68 2.34 -2.95 0.46
CA HIS A 68 1.92 -4.34 0.19
C HIS A 68 2.45 -4.94 -1.13
N CYS A 69 2.83 -4.13 -2.13
CA CYS A 69 3.10 -4.61 -3.50
C CYS A 69 4.55 -5.07 -3.82
N GLY A 70 5.54 -4.73 -2.99
CA GLY A 70 6.95 -5.09 -3.22
C GLY A 70 7.67 -4.42 -4.42
N GLY A 71 7.02 -3.52 -5.17
CA GLY A 71 7.62 -2.88 -6.35
C GLY A 71 8.57 -1.71 -6.06
N CYS A 72 8.62 -1.20 -4.82
CA CYS A 72 9.47 -0.07 -4.41
C CYS A 72 10.53 -0.46 -3.38
N LEU A 73 11.03 -1.70 -3.47
CA LEU A 73 12.12 -2.15 -2.62
C LEU A 73 13.40 -1.38 -2.96
N MET A 74 14.10 -0.89 -1.96
CA MET A 74 15.38 -0.20 -2.10
C MET A 74 16.31 -0.64 -0.98
N ARG A 75 17.61 -0.47 -1.20
CA ARG A 75 18.58 -0.50 -0.11
C ARG A 75 18.70 0.91 0.46
N ILE A 76 18.31 1.05 1.72
CA ILE A 76 18.24 2.34 2.42
C ILE A 76 19.18 2.24 3.63
N ASP A 77 20.17 3.13 3.67
CA ASP A 77 21.27 3.13 4.63
C ASP A 77 21.96 1.77 4.80
N GLY A 78 22.13 1.05 3.69
CA GLY A 78 22.80 -0.26 3.66
C GLY A 78 21.89 -1.44 4.01
N VAL A 79 20.65 -1.20 4.47
CA VAL A 79 19.68 -2.28 4.72
C VAL A 79 18.89 -2.57 3.44
N PRO A 80 18.93 -3.79 2.90
CA PRO A 80 18.24 -4.15 1.65
C PRO A 80 16.74 -4.37 1.86
N ASN A 81 15.99 -4.42 0.76
CA ASN A 81 14.57 -4.79 0.74
C ASN A 81 13.68 -3.90 1.62
N GLN A 82 14.09 -2.65 1.86
CA GLN A 82 13.25 -1.68 2.54
C GLN A 82 12.20 -1.14 1.58
N ARG A 83 10.95 -1.04 2.05
CA ARG A 83 9.85 -0.50 1.27
C ARG A 83 9.97 1.02 1.25
N ALA A 84 10.40 1.62 0.14
CA ALA A 84 10.62 3.06 0.04
C ALA A 84 9.36 3.90 0.35
N CYS A 85 8.16 3.35 0.11
CA CYS A 85 6.90 4.02 0.46
C CYS A 85 6.59 4.05 1.97
N GLN A 86 7.26 3.23 2.77
CA GLN A 86 7.09 3.15 4.23
C GLN A 86 8.21 3.88 5.00
N GLN A 87 9.30 4.23 4.31
CA GLN A 87 10.41 4.96 4.91
C GLN A 87 10.17 6.47 4.78
N PRO A 88 10.14 7.26 5.86
CA PRO A 88 10.06 8.71 5.77
C PRO A 88 11.37 9.29 5.24
N CYS A 89 11.31 10.37 4.47
CA CYS A 89 12.50 11.10 4.06
C CYS A 89 13.20 11.69 5.28
N ARG A 90 14.52 11.53 5.36
CA ARG A 90 15.37 12.15 6.39
C ARG A 90 16.62 12.72 5.74
N GLU A 91 17.19 13.73 6.37
CA GLU A 91 18.42 14.35 5.90
C GLU A 91 19.54 13.31 5.76
N GLY A 92 20.19 13.29 4.61
CA GLY A 92 21.37 12.45 4.34
C GLY A 92 21.11 10.96 4.12
N LEU A 93 19.85 10.49 4.02
CA LEU A 93 19.57 9.08 3.71
C LEU A 93 20.32 8.63 2.45
N ARG A 94 21.02 7.49 2.54
CA ARG A 94 21.65 6.84 1.38
C ARG A 94 20.69 5.84 0.77
N LEU A 95 20.42 6.01 -0.51
CA LEU A 95 19.44 5.25 -1.27
C LEU A 95 20.15 4.59 -2.44
N GLU A 96 19.92 3.29 -2.60
CA GLU A 96 20.41 2.49 -3.71
C GLU A 96 19.22 1.70 -4.28
N PRO A 97 18.99 1.71 -5.60
CA PRO A 97 17.95 0.88 -6.20
C PRO A 97 18.16 -0.61 -5.94
N GLN A 98 17.07 -1.35 -5.77
CA GLN A 98 17.17 -2.80 -5.55
C GLN A 98 17.29 -3.56 -6.88
N ASN A 99 18.27 -4.47 -6.94
CA ASN A 99 18.47 -5.42 -8.05
C ASN A 99 18.75 -4.80 -9.42
N ALA A 100 19.39 -3.63 -9.46
CA ALA A 100 19.69 -2.90 -10.69
C ALA A 100 21.20 -2.70 -10.89
N TYR A 101 21.71 -2.75 -12.13
CA TYR A 101 23.11 -2.45 -12.43
C TYR A 101 23.33 -1.85 -13.84
N PRO A 102 24.04 -0.72 -14.00
CA PRO A 102 24.60 0.13 -12.94
C PRO A 102 23.56 0.97 -12.19
N SER A 103 22.36 1.19 -12.76
CA SER A 103 21.31 1.98 -12.11
C SER A 103 19.90 1.46 -12.44
N ALA A 104 18.89 1.96 -11.73
CA ALA A 104 17.50 1.59 -12.02
C ALA A 104 17.01 2.04 -13.39
N ASP A 105 17.50 3.16 -13.93
CA ASP A 105 17.09 3.67 -15.24
C ASP A 105 17.83 2.97 -16.39
N LEU A 106 19.07 2.51 -16.14
CA LEU A 106 19.91 1.78 -17.11
C LEU A 106 20.38 0.46 -16.48
N ASP A 107 19.65 -0.63 -16.74
CA ASP A 107 19.99 -1.97 -16.25
C ASP A 107 20.45 -2.87 -17.41
N VAL A 108 21.71 -3.27 -17.42
CA VAL A 108 22.27 -4.14 -18.48
C VAL A 108 21.67 -5.55 -18.46
N LEU A 109 21.08 -5.96 -17.33
CA LEU A 109 20.46 -7.27 -17.18
C LEU A 109 19.02 -7.32 -17.75
N GLU A 110 18.47 -6.18 -18.19
CA GLU A 110 17.18 -6.10 -18.87
C GLU A 110 17.12 -6.96 -20.16
N ALA A 111 18.26 -7.23 -20.79
CA ALA A 111 18.35 -8.12 -21.95
C ALA A 111 17.80 -9.54 -21.69
N VAL A 112 17.71 -9.96 -20.42
CA VAL A 112 17.11 -11.25 -20.03
C VAL A 112 15.63 -11.33 -20.40
N ASP A 113 14.84 -10.27 -20.23
CA ASP A 113 13.42 -10.26 -20.58
C ASP A 113 13.23 -10.43 -22.09
N TRP A 114 14.10 -9.80 -22.89
CA TRP A 114 14.11 -9.91 -24.34
C TRP A 114 14.54 -11.31 -24.84
N LEU A 115 15.54 -11.93 -24.20
CA LEU A 115 16.02 -13.27 -24.57
C LEU A 115 15.02 -14.39 -24.20
N PHE A 116 14.21 -14.18 -23.16
CA PHE A 116 13.29 -15.18 -22.63
C PHE A 116 11.84 -14.67 -22.52
N PRO A 117 11.21 -14.25 -23.64
CA PRO A 117 9.89 -13.63 -23.62
C PRO A 117 8.76 -14.60 -23.21
N GLY A 118 8.97 -15.91 -23.37
CA GLY A 118 8.08 -16.98 -22.89
C GLY A 118 8.38 -17.44 -21.45
N GLY A 119 9.30 -16.76 -20.76
CA GLY A 119 9.81 -17.13 -19.45
C GLY A 119 11.04 -18.06 -19.53
N MET A 120 11.93 -17.93 -18.54
CA MET A 120 13.16 -18.71 -18.47
C MET A 120 12.96 -19.98 -17.60
N ASN A 121 13.13 -21.17 -18.17
CA ASN A 121 13.16 -22.42 -17.39
C ASN A 121 14.58 -22.72 -16.86
N HIS A 122 14.93 -22.06 -15.76
CA HIS A 122 16.25 -22.19 -15.13
C HIS A 122 16.52 -23.59 -14.52
N HIS A 123 15.52 -24.49 -14.44
CA HIS A 123 15.70 -25.85 -13.94
C HIS A 123 16.31 -26.82 -14.97
N THR A 124 16.19 -26.51 -16.27
CA THR A 124 16.71 -27.36 -17.36
C THR A 124 17.78 -26.68 -18.22
N LEU A 125 18.00 -25.37 -18.01
CA LEU A 125 19.06 -24.61 -18.66
C LEU A 125 20.44 -25.15 -18.25
N MET A 126 21.26 -25.52 -19.25
CA MET A 126 22.66 -25.93 -19.07
C MET A 126 22.87 -27.20 -18.23
N THR A 127 21.89 -28.11 -18.19
CA THR A 127 22.00 -29.42 -17.49
C THR A 127 22.73 -30.51 -18.30
N GLY A 128 22.96 -30.30 -19.60
CA GLY A 128 23.61 -31.28 -20.49
C GLY A 128 25.14 -31.42 -20.31
N SER A 129 25.79 -30.56 -19.51
CA SER A 129 27.22 -30.63 -19.23
C SER A 129 27.50 -30.23 -17.78
N PRO A 130 28.15 -31.10 -16.96
CA PRO A 130 28.49 -30.79 -15.57
C PRO A 130 29.38 -29.55 -15.41
N LEU A 131 30.29 -29.32 -16.35
CA LEU A 131 31.19 -28.16 -16.33
C LEU A 131 30.43 -26.85 -16.58
N LEU A 132 29.59 -26.82 -17.63
CA LEU A 132 28.76 -25.66 -17.93
C LEU A 132 27.76 -25.41 -16.81
N ASN A 133 27.18 -26.46 -16.24
CA ASN A 133 26.28 -26.37 -15.10
C ASN A 133 26.97 -25.73 -13.87
N ALA A 134 28.19 -26.15 -13.54
CA ALA A 134 28.95 -25.61 -12.43
C ALA A 134 29.30 -24.12 -12.61
N VAL A 135 29.73 -23.73 -13.81
CA VAL A 135 30.02 -22.32 -14.15
C VAL A 135 28.74 -21.48 -14.10
N ALA A 136 27.66 -21.96 -14.73
CA ALA A 136 26.36 -21.32 -14.73
C ALA A 136 25.83 -21.11 -13.32
N ASN A 137 25.86 -22.15 -12.47
CA ASN A 137 25.41 -22.05 -11.08
C ASN A 137 26.22 -21.02 -10.28
N LYS A 138 27.52 -20.87 -10.53
CA LYS A 138 28.34 -19.86 -9.85
C LYS A 138 27.91 -18.43 -10.23
N ILE A 139 27.53 -18.21 -11.49
CA ILE A 139 27.02 -16.94 -11.98
C ILE A 139 25.60 -16.69 -11.46
N VAL A 140 24.71 -17.67 -11.63
CA VAL A 140 23.31 -17.60 -11.17
C VAL A 140 23.23 -17.34 -9.67
N ARG A 141 24.04 -18.00 -8.84
CA ARG A 141 24.05 -17.77 -7.38
C ARG A 141 24.41 -16.33 -6.99
N LYS A 142 25.20 -15.64 -7.82
CA LYS A 142 25.52 -14.22 -7.61
C LYS A 142 24.40 -13.28 -8.06
N LEU A 143 23.58 -13.72 -9.02
CA LEU A 143 22.48 -12.94 -9.60
C LEU A 143 21.11 -13.28 -8.96
N SER A 144 20.99 -14.39 -8.24
CA SER A 144 19.71 -14.89 -7.70
C SER A 144 19.28 -14.26 -6.37
N GLY A 145 20.07 -13.33 -5.83
CA GLY A 145 19.75 -12.62 -4.58
C GLY A 145 19.07 -11.29 -4.86
N LEU A 146 18.10 -10.89 -4.03
CA LEU A 146 17.41 -9.61 -4.18
C LEU A 146 18.10 -8.45 -3.46
N GLY A 147 19.20 -8.69 -2.72
CA GLY A 147 19.96 -7.63 -2.05
C GLY A 147 21.10 -8.15 -1.20
N GLU A 148 21.99 -7.25 -0.79
CA GLU A 148 23.15 -7.55 0.06
C GLU A 148 22.82 -7.27 1.53
N ALA A 149 23.02 -8.27 2.39
CA ALA A 149 22.81 -8.10 3.83
C ALA A 149 23.88 -7.18 4.44
N PRO A 150 23.53 -6.35 5.44
CA PRO A 150 24.52 -5.59 6.19
C PRO A 150 25.54 -6.52 6.85
N THR A 151 26.82 -6.13 6.80
CA THR A 151 27.91 -6.87 7.47
C THR A 151 28.14 -6.42 8.91
N ALA A 152 27.70 -5.21 9.25
CA ALA A 152 27.76 -4.68 10.61
C ALA A 152 26.47 -5.03 11.38
N PRO A 153 26.56 -5.34 12.68
CA PRO A 153 25.39 -5.52 13.52
C PRO A 153 24.61 -4.21 13.64
N PRO A 154 23.29 -4.27 13.92
CA PRO A 154 22.50 -3.06 14.16
C PRO A 154 23.03 -2.33 15.40
N ALA A 155 23.03 -0.99 15.35
CA ALA A 155 23.51 -0.16 16.45
C ALA A 155 22.67 -0.30 17.73
N ARG A 156 21.39 -0.67 17.59
CA ARG A 156 20.45 -0.86 18.70
C ARG A 156 19.49 -2.00 18.39
N LEU A 157 19.21 -2.81 19.40
CA LEU A 157 18.17 -3.83 19.34
C LEU A 157 16.81 -3.24 19.78
N PRO A 158 15.69 -3.65 19.17
CA PRO A 158 14.36 -3.27 19.63
C PRO A 158 14.11 -3.67 21.08
N ARG A 159 13.33 -2.86 21.81
CA ARG A 159 12.90 -3.18 23.18
C ARG A 159 11.78 -4.22 23.13
N ALA A 160 11.75 -5.14 24.09
CA ALA A 160 10.59 -6.00 24.29
C ALA A 160 9.67 -5.36 25.33
N GLU A 161 8.39 -5.22 25.00
CA GLU A 161 7.37 -4.65 25.88
C GLU A 161 6.16 -5.60 25.97
N GLU A 162 5.48 -5.60 27.11
CA GLU A 162 4.25 -6.35 27.31
C GLU A 162 3.14 -5.39 27.72
N LEU A 163 2.03 -5.40 26.99
CA LEU A 163 0.88 -4.53 27.21
C LEU A 163 -0.40 -5.38 27.26
N ALA A 164 -1.29 -5.03 28.19
CA ALA A 164 -2.58 -5.69 28.37
C ALA A 164 -3.71 -4.65 28.35
N PRO A 165 -4.03 -4.07 27.17
CA PRO A 165 -5.18 -3.18 27.05
C PRO A 165 -6.48 -3.94 27.29
N GLU A 166 -7.55 -3.25 27.69
CA GLU A 166 -8.88 -3.87 27.72
C GLU A 166 -9.39 -4.08 26.30
N VAL A 167 -9.25 -3.06 25.45
CA VAL A 167 -9.58 -3.13 24.03
C VAL A 167 -8.34 -2.82 23.19
N LEU A 168 -7.94 -3.77 22.34
CA LEU A 168 -6.96 -3.55 21.28
C LEU A 168 -7.69 -3.36 19.94
N VAL A 169 -7.40 -2.27 19.25
CA VAL A 169 -7.86 -2.04 17.88
C VAL A 169 -6.68 -2.16 16.92
N VAL A 170 -6.81 -3.03 15.91
CA VAL A 170 -5.77 -3.25 14.89
C VAL A 170 -6.18 -2.58 13.59
N GLY A 171 -5.48 -1.51 13.24
CA GLY A 171 -5.74 -0.67 12.06
C GLY A 171 -6.18 0.74 12.45
N GLY A 172 -5.48 1.76 11.93
CA GLY A 172 -5.71 3.19 12.14
C GLY A 172 -6.46 3.86 11.00
N GLY A 173 -7.27 3.10 10.27
CA GLY A 173 -8.18 3.59 9.24
C GLY A 173 -9.49 4.18 9.79
N PRO A 174 -10.45 4.52 8.92
CA PRO A 174 -11.71 5.12 9.33
C PRO A 174 -12.49 4.30 10.36
N ALA A 175 -12.55 2.96 10.19
CA ALA A 175 -13.22 2.06 11.12
C ALA A 175 -12.49 1.94 12.46
N GLY A 176 -11.17 1.75 12.43
CA GLY A 176 -10.40 1.56 13.65
C GLY A 176 -10.32 2.81 14.51
N LEU A 177 -10.17 4.00 13.90
CA LEU A 177 -10.18 5.26 14.65
C LEU A 177 -11.51 5.50 15.37
N THR A 178 -12.65 5.24 14.72
CA THR A 178 -13.95 5.40 15.36
C THR A 178 -14.25 4.28 16.37
N ALA A 179 -13.81 3.05 16.11
CA ALA A 179 -13.91 1.94 17.06
C ALA A 179 -13.12 2.22 18.34
N ALA A 180 -11.87 2.64 18.22
CA ALA A 180 -11.05 2.96 19.38
C ALA A 180 -11.61 4.16 20.16
N THR A 181 -12.09 5.19 19.46
CA THR A 181 -12.71 6.36 20.09
C THR A 181 -13.96 5.97 20.87
N ALA A 182 -14.84 5.14 20.28
CA ALA A 182 -16.06 4.68 20.94
C ALA A 182 -15.76 3.79 22.16
N ALA A 183 -14.80 2.87 22.03
CA ALA A 183 -14.39 2.01 23.13
C ALA A 183 -13.84 2.81 24.32
N ALA A 184 -12.95 3.78 24.06
CA ALA A 184 -12.39 4.64 25.09
C ALA A 184 -13.45 5.54 25.75
N ARG A 185 -14.41 6.07 24.99
CA ARG A 185 -15.58 6.79 25.54
C ARG A 185 -16.48 5.91 26.40
N GLY A 186 -16.52 4.61 26.13
CA GLY A 186 -17.13 3.58 26.98
C GLY A 186 -16.36 3.29 28.27
N GLY A 187 -15.19 3.93 28.47
CA GLY A 187 -14.37 3.79 29.68
C GLY A 187 -13.26 2.75 29.60
N ALA A 188 -13.12 2.01 28.49
CA ALA A 188 -12.12 0.96 28.33
C ALA A 188 -10.70 1.54 28.08
N ARG A 189 -9.69 0.95 28.73
CA ARG A 189 -8.27 1.20 28.40
C ARG A 189 -7.97 0.69 26.99
N THR A 190 -7.90 1.62 26.05
CA THR A 190 -7.88 1.30 24.63
C THR A 190 -6.54 1.62 23.99
N LEU A 191 -5.98 0.63 23.29
CA LEU A 191 -4.78 0.75 22.47
C LEU A 191 -5.15 0.55 21.00
N LEU A 192 -4.70 1.46 20.13
CA LEU A 192 -4.77 1.29 18.68
C LEU A 192 -3.36 1.17 18.11
N ILE A 193 -3.14 0.14 17.30
CA ILE A 193 -1.90 -0.06 16.54
C ILE A 193 -2.15 0.09 15.03
N GLU A 194 -1.21 0.70 14.31
CA GLU A 194 -1.27 0.96 12.87
C GLU A 194 0.11 0.74 12.25
N GLU A 195 0.21 -0.04 11.18
CA GLU A 195 1.47 -0.33 10.50
C GLU A 195 2.04 0.88 9.75
N GLN A 196 1.19 1.77 9.26
CA GLN A 196 1.58 2.97 8.54
C GLN A 196 2.12 4.04 9.49
N PRO A 197 3.06 4.90 9.05
CA PRO A 197 3.56 6.01 9.87
C PRO A 197 2.54 7.13 10.12
N VAL A 198 1.50 7.21 9.28
CA VAL A 198 0.45 8.23 9.36
C VAL A 198 -0.90 7.52 9.47
N LEU A 199 -1.66 7.85 10.52
CA LEU A 199 -3.02 7.34 10.72
C LEU A 199 -4.02 8.01 9.76
N GLY A 200 -5.16 7.35 9.55
CA GLY A 200 -6.24 7.80 8.69
C GLY A 200 -6.64 6.77 7.63
N GLY A 201 -5.76 5.81 7.33
CA GLY A 201 -6.01 4.73 6.37
C GLY A 201 -6.52 5.24 5.02
N SER A 202 -7.65 4.73 4.56
CA SER A 202 -8.25 5.08 3.26
C SER A 202 -8.71 6.53 3.15
N LEU A 203 -8.92 7.25 4.26
CA LEU A 203 -9.26 8.69 4.23
C LEU A 203 -8.18 9.51 3.52
N LEU A 204 -6.92 9.11 3.66
CA LEU A 204 -5.77 9.80 3.07
C LEU A 204 -5.73 9.67 1.53
N ALA A 205 -6.41 8.66 0.98
CA ALA A 205 -6.50 8.43 -0.45
C ALA A 205 -7.80 8.99 -1.07
N ASP A 206 -8.78 9.37 -0.25
CA ASP A 206 -10.12 9.75 -0.70
C ASP A 206 -10.23 11.28 -0.86
N PRO A 207 -10.53 11.80 -2.06
CA PRO A 207 -10.65 13.24 -2.31
C PRO A 207 -11.69 13.97 -1.45
N ARG A 208 -12.67 13.26 -0.89
CA ARG A 208 -13.71 13.85 -0.02
C ARG A 208 -13.20 14.15 1.39
N PHE A 209 -12.12 13.49 1.82
CA PHE A 209 -11.64 13.49 3.20
C PHE A 209 -10.22 14.06 3.32
N GLY A 210 -9.25 13.34 2.77
CA GLY A 210 -7.85 13.70 2.82
C GLY A 210 -7.26 13.89 4.23
N PRO A 211 -6.13 14.62 4.33
CA PRO A 211 -5.41 14.83 5.58
C PRO A 211 -6.21 15.51 6.70
N VAL A 212 -7.16 16.40 6.37
CA VAL A 212 -7.92 17.17 7.37
C VAL A 212 -8.84 16.24 8.16
N ALA A 213 -9.73 15.52 7.48
CA ALA A 213 -10.65 14.60 8.14
C ALA A 213 -9.92 13.45 8.85
N ALA A 214 -8.79 12.99 8.29
CA ALA A 214 -7.93 12.01 8.98
C ALA A 214 -7.38 12.58 10.30
N HIS A 215 -6.88 13.81 10.29
CA HIS A 215 -6.36 14.47 11.49
C HIS A 215 -7.44 14.69 12.54
N GLU A 216 -8.63 15.16 12.16
CA GLU A 216 -9.76 15.36 13.07
C GLU A 216 -10.14 14.07 13.81
N ARG A 217 -10.16 12.92 13.12
CA ARG A 217 -10.46 11.62 13.73
C ARG A 217 -9.35 11.14 14.66
N VAL A 218 -8.09 11.40 14.32
CA VAL A 218 -6.95 11.11 15.19
C VAL A 218 -7.03 11.94 16.47
N GLU A 219 -7.30 13.24 16.37
CA GLU A 219 -7.45 14.11 17.54
C GLU A 219 -8.67 13.73 18.39
N ALA A 220 -9.78 13.31 17.77
CA ALA A 220 -10.94 12.79 18.50
C ALA A 220 -10.60 11.52 19.30
N ALA A 221 -9.82 10.59 18.72
CA ALA A 221 -9.35 9.40 19.42
C ALA A 221 -8.41 9.75 20.59
N ARG A 222 -7.46 10.68 20.39
CA ARG A 222 -6.58 11.16 21.45
C ARG A 222 -7.36 11.82 22.58
N ALA A 223 -8.31 12.69 22.24
CA ALA A 223 -9.17 13.38 23.21
C ALA A 223 -10.05 12.41 24.02
N ALA A 224 -10.42 11.26 23.45
CA ALA A 224 -11.11 10.19 24.15
C ALA A 224 -10.20 9.34 25.06
N GLY A 225 -8.89 9.53 25.04
CA GLY A 225 -7.93 8.80 25.86
C GLY A 225 -7.34 7.55 25.21
N VAL A 226 -7.47 7.38 23.89
CA VAL A 226 -6.89 6.25 23.16
C VAL A 226 -5.37 6.36 23.10
N GLU A 227 -4.66 5.29 23.46
CA GLU A 227 -3.23 5.16 23.18
C GLU A 227 -3.03 4.82 21.70
N LEU A 228 -2.36 5.69 20.94
CA LEU A 228 -2.09 5.49 19.51
C LEU A 228 -0.63 5.10 19.27
N ARG A 229 -0.40 4.00 18.55
CA ARG A 229 0.92 3.51 18.12
C ARG A 229 0.96 3.32 16.60
N ALA A 230 1.43 4.35 15.89
CA ALA A 230 1.73 4.26 14.46
C ALA A 230 3.03 3.48 14.21
N SER A 231 3.31 3.14 12.95
CA SER A 231 4.47 2.31 12.56
C SER A 231 4.61 1.03 13.39
N THR A 232 3.49 0.44 13.80
CA THR A 232 3.41 -0.74 14.66
C THR A 232 2.51 -1.78 13.98
N ALA A 233 3.14 -2.76 13.34
CA ALA A 233 2.44 -3.81 12.60
C ALA A 233 2.08 -4.98 13.51
N ALA A 234 0.83 -5.43 13.48
CA ALA A 234 0.45 -6.74 14.03
C ALA A 234 1.08 -7.84 13.15
N LEU A 235 1.87 -8.72 13.76
CA LEU A 235 2.64 -9.74 13.03
C LEU A 235 1.96 -11.10 13.05
N ALA A 236 1.57 -11.55 14.24
CA ALA A 236 1.04 -12.89 14.44
C ALA A 236 0.22 -12.98 15.72
N TYR A 237 -0.71 -13.93 15.73
CA TYR A 237 -1.44 -14.36 16.93
C TYR A 237 -1.09 -15.80 17.25
N TYR A 238 -0.71 -16.06 18.49
CA TYR A 238 -0.35 -17.38 19.00
C TYR A 238 -1.41 -17.84 20.00
N ALA A 239 -2.29 -18.73 19.54
CA ALA A 239 -3.39 -19.28 20.33
C ALA A 239 -2.95 -20.43 21.25
N GLU A 240 -1.86 -21.09 20.86
CA GLU A 240 -1.25 -22.25 21.53
C GLU A 240 -0.45 -21.88 22.78
N ASP A 241 -0.12 -20.60 22.95
CA ASP A 241 0.56 -20.14 24.16
C ASP A 241 -0.35 -20.33 25.38
N PRO A 242 0.18 -20.71 26.56
CA PRO A 242 -0.60 -20.88 27.79
C PRO A 242 -1.45 -19.66 28.15
N GLN A 243 -1.00 -18.49 27.70
CA GLN A 243 -1.77 -17.26 27.64
C GLN A 243 -1.67 -16.78 26.19
N PRO A 244 -2.76 -16.79 25.41
CA PRO A 244 -2.71 -16.33 24.03
C PRO A 244 -2.16 -14.91 23.92
N VAL A 245 -1.41 -14.66 22.86
CA VAL A 245 -0.69 -13.39 22.68
C VAL A 245 -0.75 -12.95 21.21
N LEU A 246 -1.01 -11.67 21.01
CA LEU A 246 -0.79 -11.02 19.73
C LEU A 246 0.59 -10.35 19.77
N VAL A 247 1.45 -10.66 18.81
CA VAL A 247 2.76 -10.03 18.66
C VAL A 247 2.65 -8.91 17.63
N ALA A 248 3.13 -7.73 18.01
CA ALA A 248 3.28 -6.60 17.11
C ALA A 248 4.71 -6.07 17.13
N ALA A 249 5.12 -5.33 16.10
CA ALA A 249 6.45 -4.72 16.05
C ALA A 249 6.43 -3.34 15.44
N SER A 250 7.25 -2.46 16.00
CA SER A 250 7.65 -1.16 15.47
C SER A 250 9.16 -1.16 15.19
N PRO A 251 9.71 -0.11 14.56
CA PRO A 251 11.16 0.00 14.36
C PRO A 251 11.98 -0.10 15.66
N ASP A 252 11.41 0.32 16.80
CA ASP A 252 12.13 0.42 18.07
C ASP A 252 11.66 -0.58 19.13
N SER A 253 10.54 -1.28 18.92
CA SER A 253 9.93 -2.17 19.91
C SER A 253 9.28 -3.41 19.30
N ALA A 254 9.35 -4.53 20.03
CA ALA A 254 8.50 -5.70 19.85
C ALA A 254 7.51 -5.77 21.02
N LEU A 255 6.22 -5.85 20.71
CA LEU A 255 5.13 -5.81 21.66
C LEU A 255 4.50 -7.20 21.81
N ARG A 256 4.35 -7.66 23.05
CA ARG A 256 3.48 -8.78 23.43
C ARG A 256 2.17 -8.21 23.95
N LEU A 257 1.09 -8.40 23.20
CA LEU A 257 -0.21 -7.81 23.47
C LEU A 257 -1.17 -8.87 24.01
N ARG A 258 -1.77 -8.59 25.17
CA ARG A 258 -2.76 -9.45 25.84
C ARG A 258 -4.07 -8.71 26.06
N PRO A 259 -4.80 -8.38 24.98
CA PRO A 259 -6.07 -7.70 25.09
C PRO A 259 -7.16 -8.60 25.69
N GLN A 260 -8.14 -8.00 26.36
CA GLN A 260 -9.38 -8.72 26.71
C GLN A 260 -10.32 -8.77 25.49
N GLN A 261 -10.34 -7.70 24.70
CA GLN A 261 -11.14 -7.55 23.50
C GLN A 261 -10.22 -7.11 22.33
N THR A 262 -10.31 -7.77 21.19
CA THR A 262 -9.57 -7.42 19.97
C THR A 262 -10.51 -7.04 18.84
N VAL A 263 -10.41 -5.82 18.34
CA VAL A 263 -11.15 -5.33 17.18
C VAL A 263 -10.22 -5.30 15.96
N TRP A 264 -10.48 -6.15 14.98
CA TRP A 264 -9.80 -6.12 13.70
C TRP A 264 -10.45 -5.10 12.76
N ALA A 265 -9.70 -4.06 12.43
CA ALA A 265 -10.09 -2.98 11.50
C ALA A 265 -9.02 -2.79 10.41
N THR A 266 -8.42 -3.90 9.95
CA THR A 266 -7.26 -3.96 9.04
C THR A 266 -7.56 -3.52 7.61
N GLY A 267 -8.83 -3.26 7.29
CA GLY A 267 -9.23 -2.74 6.00
C GLY A 267 -9.05 -3.75 4.86
N ALA A 268 -8.63 -3.24 3.69
CA ALA A 268 -8.51 -4.02 2.46
C ALA A 268 -7.39 -3.49 1.57
N TYR A 269 -6.67 -4.40 0.92
CA TYR A 269 -5.54 -4.13 0.04
C TYR A 269 -6.00 -3.68 -1.35
N ALA A 270 -5.24 -2.78 -1.96
CA ALA A 270 -5.39 -2.49 -3.38
C ALA A 270 -5.08 -3.73 -4.24
N VAL A 271 -5.93 -4.01 -5.23
CA VAL A 271 -5.79 -5.15 -6.13
C VAL A 271 -5.36 -4.68 -7.51
N ASN A 272 -4.41 -5.37 -8.12
CA ASN A 272 -4.03 -5.13 -9.51
C ASN A 272 -4.89 -5.97 -10.46
N ALA A 273 -5.26 -5.40 -11.60
CA ALA A 273 -6.03 -6.11 -12.62
C ALA A 273 -5.09 -6.93 -13.52
N PRO A 274 -5.49 -8.15 -13.94
CA PRO A 274 -4.67 -8.96 -14.85
C PRO A 274 -4.79 -8.43 -16.28
N PHE A 275 -3.73 -7.79 -16.77
CA PHE A 275 -3.59 -7.38 -18.16
C PHE A 275 -2.11 -7.40 -18.58
N VAL A 276 -1.82 -7.35 -19.88
CA VAL A 276 -0.46 -7.48 -20.40
C VAL A 276 0.42 -6.33 -19.90
N ASN A 277 1.58 -6.64 -19.32
CA ASN A 277 2.49 -5.65 -18.71
C ASN A 277 1.88 -4.82 -17.57
N ASN A 278 0.96 -5.38 -16.79
CA ASN A 278 0.40 -4.72 -15.59
C ASN A 278 1.42 -4.46 -14.45
N ASP A 279 2.68 -4.82 -14.66
CA ASP A 279 3.79 -4.56 -13.74
C ASP A 279 4.64 -3.33 -14.10
N ARG A 280 4.36 -2.70 -15.24
CA ARG A 280 5.13 -1.57 -15.75
C ARG A 280 5.02 -0.36 -14.81
N PRO A 281 6.12 0.35 -14.49
CA PRO A 281 6.06 1.59 -13.74
C PRO A 281 5.12 2.62 -14.39
N GLY A 282 4.26 3.23 -13.59
CA GLY A 282 3.14 4.06 -14.05
C GLY A 282 1.79 3.32 -14.04
N VAL A 283 1.78 1.99 -13.90
CA VAL A 283 0.58 1.23 -13.48
C VAL A 283 0.50 1.27 -11.96
N PHE A 284 -0.45 2.02 -11.43
CA PHE A 284 -0.65 2.22 -9.99
C PHE A 284 -2.05 1.84 -9.57
N ALA A 285 -2.22 1.46 -8.30
CA ALA A 285 -3.54 1.39 -7.71
C ALA A 285 -4.17 2.79 -7.71
N ALA A 286 -5.48 2.89 -7.97
CA ALA A 286 -6.19 4.16 -7.90
C ALA A 286 -6.04 4.82 -6.50
N ARG A 287 -6.02 4.03 -5.43
CA ARG A 287 -5.72 4.52 -4.06
C ARG A 287 -4.32 5.10 -3.90
N ALA A 288 -3.31 4.55 -4.59
CA ALA A 288 -1.97 5.11 -4.59
C ALA A 288 -1.93 6.47 -5.32
N VAL A 289 -2.66 6.58 -6.44
CA VAL A 289 -2.85 7.85 -7.17
C VAL A 289 -3.58 8.87 -6.29
N GLY A 290 -4.63 8.45 -5.58
CA GLY A 290 -5.32 9.25 -4.59
C GLY A 290 -4.39 9.74 -3.47
N ARG A 291 -3.54 8.87 -2.91
CA ARG A 291 -2.53 9.29 -1.90
C ARG A 291 -1.54 10.31 -2.46
N LEU A 292 -1.01 10.10 -3.66
CA LEU A 292 -0.11 11.07 -4.30
C LEU A 292 -0.79 12.44 -4.38
N LEU A 293 -2.02 12.47 -4.90
CA LEU A 293 -2.75 13.71 -5.14
C LEU A 293 -3.24 14.38 -3.85
N VAL A 294 -3.90 13.62 -2.99
CA VAL A 294 -4.67 14.11 -1.83
C VAL A 294 -3.79 14.23 -0.59
N GLN A 295 -3.06 13.17 -0.23
CA GLN A 295 -2.21 13.15 0.97
C GLN A 295 -0.93 13.96 0.74
N TYR A 296 -0.19 13.66 -0.33
CA TYR A 296 1.15 14.21 -0.54
C TYR A 296 1.17 15.47 -1.41
N ARG A 297 0.04 15.83 -2.04
CA ARG A 297 -0.07 16.97 -2.96
C ARG A 297 1.01 16.91 -4.04
N VAL A 298 1.08 15.76 -4.72
CA VAL A 298 1.96 15.48 -5.86
C VAL A 298 1.09 15.09 -7.04
N LYS A 299 1.23 15.80 -8.15
CA LYS A 299 0.54 15.47 -9.39
C LYS A 299 1.02 14.11 -9.90
N PRO A 300 0.13 13.13 -10.10
CA PRO A 300 0.54 11.78 -10.48
C PRO A 300 1.01 11.71 -11.93
N GLY A 301 0.45 12.49 -12.86
CA GLY A 301 0.85 12.46 -14.26
C GLY A 301 0.17 13.57 -15.05
N HIS A 302 0.41 13.62 -16.35
CA HIS A 302 -0.29 14.53 -17.25
C HIS A 302 -1.63 13.94 -17.72
N ARG A 303 -1.63 12.69 -18.19
CA ARG A 303 -2.81 12.02 -18.75
C ARG A 303 -2.99 10.64 -18.12
N VAL A 304 -4.02 10.53 -17.29
CA VAL A 304 -4.29 9.36 -16.45
C VAL A 304 -5.41 8.53 -17.05
N CYS A 305 -5.11 7.27 -17.40
CA CYS A 305 -6.12 6.27 -17.72
C CYS A 305 -6.62 5.62 -16.42
N ILE A 306 -7.89 5.81 -16.07
CA ILE A 306 -8.52 5.09 -14.96
C ILE A 306 -9.13 3.81 -15.51
N ALA A 307 -8.58 2.66 -15.07
CA ALA A 307 -9.12 1.35 -15.35
C ALA A 307 -10.07 0.96 -14.21
N ASP A 308 -11.36 1.24 -14.40
CA ASP A 308 -12.40 0.95 -13.42
C ASP A 308 -12.95 -0.47 -13.62
N THR A 309 -12.58 -1.34 -12.68
CA THR A 309 -13.10 -2.71 -12.58
C THR A 309 -13.85 -2.90 -11.25
N GLY A 310 -14.08 -1.83 -10.51
CA GLY A 310 -14.75 -1.81 -9.23
C GLY A 310 -16.25 -1.59 -9.36
N ALA A 311 -16.94 -1.64 -8.23
CA ALA A 311 -18.38 -1.38 -8.14
C ALA A 311 -18.70 -0.09 -7.37
N ASP A 312 -17.68 0.68 -6.98
CA ASP A 312 -17.85 1.87 -6.13
C ASP A 312 -17.69 3.19 -6.88
N ALA A 313 -17.94 4.29 -6.19
CA ALA A 313 -17.82 5.63 -6.75
C ALA A 313 -16.38 6.18 -6.74
N TYR A 314 -15.38 5.40 -6.28
CA TYR A 314 -14.04 5.92 -6.04
C TYR A 314 -13.33 6.31 -7.35
N ALA A 315 -13.50 5.53 -8.42
CA ALA A 315 -12.95 5.84 -9.74
C ALA A 315 -13.47 7.20 -10.26
N ALA A 316 -14.77 7.45 -10.12
CA ALA A 316 -15.40 8.71 -10.53
C ALA A 316 -14.94 9.90 -9.67
N LEU A 317 -14.84 9.71 -8.35
CA LEU A 317 -14.33 10.72 -7.42
C LEU A 317 -12.87 11.08 -7.71
N LEU A 318 -12.01 10.08 -7.92
CA LEU A 318 -10.62 10.28 -8.27
C LEU A 318 -10.47 10.98 -9.62
N GLY A 319 -11.28 10.60 -10.62
CA GLY A 319 -11.27 11.25 -11.94
C GLY A 319 -11.53 12.75 -11.85
N ARG A 320 -12.57 13.17 -11.11
CA ARG A 320 -12.85 14.60 -10.89
C ARG A 320 -11.70 15.32 -10.18
N ALA A 321 -11.16 14.72 -9.12
CA ALA A 321 -10.04 15.32 -8.38
C ALA A 321 -8.77 15.48 -9.25
N LEU A 322 -8.53 14.55 -10.17
CA LEU A 322 -7.44 14.63 -11.14
C LEU A 322 -7.65 15.74 -12.16
N GLU A 323 -8.88 15.90 -12.68
CA GLU A 323 -9.27 16.99 -13.58
C GLU A 323 -9.11 18.35 -12.90
N ASP A 324 -9.55 18.50 -11.65
CA ASP A 324 -9.36 19.71 -10.85
C ASP A 324 -7.88 20.06 -10.62
N ALA A 325 -7.01 19.04 -10.59
CA ALA A 325 -5.56 19.21 -10.53
C ALA A 325 -4.88 19.40 -11.91
N GLY A 326 -5.69 19.58 -12.96
CA GLY A 326 -5.27 19.81 -14.34
C GLY A 326 -4.65 18.58 -15.01
N CYS A 327 -5.04 17.37 -14.61
CA CYS A 327 -4.71 16.16 -15.36
C CYS A 327 -5.78 15.93 -16.44
N GLU A 328 -5.36 15.44 -17.60
CA GLU A 328 -6.30 14.82 -18.54
C GLU A 328 -6.67 13.43 -18.03
N VAL A 329 -7.95 13.06 -18.07
CA VAL A 329 -8.43 11.77 -17.58
C VAL A 329 -9.11 11.02 -18.72
N VAL A 330 -8.81 9.72 -18.84
CA VAL A 330 -9.53 8.78 -19.71
C VAL A 330 -10.09 7.67 -18.84
N ARG A 331 -11.40 7.46 -18.87
CA ARG A 331 -12.12 6.47 -18.06
C ARG A 331 -12.41 5.23 -18.90
N VAL A 332 -11.97 4.06 -18.41
CA VAL A 332 -12.13 2.77 -19.08
C VAL A 332 -12.80 1.80 -18.13
N GLY A 333 -13.96 1.26 -18.50
CA GLY A 333 -14.79 0.49 -17.57
C GLY A 333 -15.60 1.38 -16.61
N GLY A 334 -16.44 0.77 -15.77
CA GLY A 334 -17.30 1.51 -14.82
C GLY A 334 -18.47 2.27 -15.47
N ALA A 335 -19.41 2.78 -14.68
CA ALA A 335 -20.59 3.47 -15.22
C ALA A 335 -20.23 4.70 -16.08
N ASP A 336 -19.16 5.41 -15.70
CA ASP A 336 -18.71 6.67 -16.30
C ASP A 336 -17.61 6.47 -17.37
N ALA A 337 -17.54 5.31 -18.02
CA ALA A 337 -16.54 5.04 -19.04
C ALA A 337 -16.67 6.01 -20.23
N ASP A 338 -15.54 6.51 -20.73
CA ASP A 338 -15.49 7.37 -21.90
C ASP A 338 -15.79 6.59 -23.19
N SER A 339 -16.12 7.33 -24.24
CA SER A 339 -16.31 6.79 -25.58
C SER A 339 -15.28 7.36 -26.55
N GLU A 340 -14.66 6.49 -27.35
CA GLU A 340 -13.74 6.88 -28.41
C GLU A 340 -14.35 6.53 -29.77
N ARG A 341 -14.47 7.51 -30.67
CA ARG A 341 -15.14 7.37 -31.98
C ARG A 341 -16.56 6.81 -31.87
N GLY A 342 -17.28 7.21 -30.83
CA GLY A 342 -18.66 6.79 -30.56
C GLY A 342 -18.80 5.43 -29.87
N GLU A 343 -17.69 4.78 -29.50
CA GLU A 343 -17.73 3.47 -28.82
C GLU A 343 -17.16 3.55 -27.41
N ARG A 344 -17.94 3.04 -26.45
CA ARG A 344 -17.56 2.99 -25.04
C ARG A 344 -16.32 2.11 -24.83
N LEU A 345 -15.37 2.58 -24.02
CA LEU A 345 -14.20 1.82 -23.61
C LEU A 345 -14.56 0.86 -22.46
N VAL A 346 -14.26 -0.42 -22.61
CA VAL A 346 -14.76 -1.49 -21.75
C VAL A 346 -13.73 -1.95 -20.74
N ARG A 347 -12.48 -2.19 -21.16
CA ARG A 347 -11.40 -2.68 -20.28
C ARG A 347 -10.02 -2.36 -20.85
N VAL A 348 -9.02 -2.30 -19.97
CA VAL A 348 -7.60 -2.26 -20.34
C VAL A 348 -7.11 -3.67 -20.64
N LEU A 349 -6.48 -3.85 -21.81
CA LEU A 349 -5.89 -5.10 -22.29
C LEU A 349 -4.37 -5.16 -22.03
N GLY A 350 -3.71 -4.00 -21.97
CA GLY A 350 -2.27 -3.96 -21.71
C GLY A 350 -1.70 -2.57 -21.50
N ALA A 351 -0.56 -2.48 -20.81
CA ALA A 351 0.26 -1.28 -20.75
C ALA A 351 1.31 -1.25 -21.87
N ARG A 352 1.58 -0.05 -22.39
CA ARG A 352 2.60 0.25 -23.41
C ARG A 352 3.67 1.18 -22.83
N GLY A 353 4.85 1.18 -23.47
CA GLY A 353 6.04 1.92 -23.04
C GLY A 353 7.19 1.00 -22.65
N HIS A 354 8.34 1.56 -22.31
CA HIS A 354 9.54 0.80 -21.91
C HIS A 354 9.82 0.93 -20.40
N ALA A 355 10.51 1.98 -19.96
CA ALA A 355 10.79 2.20 -18.54
C ALA A 355 9.57 2.72 -17.77
N TRP A 356 8.59 3.28 -18.47
CA TRP A 356 7.39 3.91 -17.92
C TRP A 356 6.18 3.65 -18.83
N VAL A 357 4.98 3.84 -18.30
CA VAL A 357 3.74 3.84 -19.10
C VAL A 357 3.73 5.03 -20.06
N GLU A 358 3.51 4.75 -21.35
CA GLU A 358 3.35 5.76 -22.41
C GLU A 358 2.00 5.62 -23.14
N GLY A 359 1.22 4.61 -22.77
CA GLY A 359 -0.11 4.37 -23.29
C GLY A 359 -0.72 3.09 -22.75
N ALA A 360 -2.00 2.90 -23.05
CA ALA A 360 -2.73 1.67 -22.78
C ALA A 360 -3.35 1.12 -24.07
N GLU A 361 -3.39 -0.19 -24.15
CA GLU A 361 -4.24 -0.92 -25.08
C GLU A 361 -5.58 -1.19 -24.38
N VAL A 362 -6.69 -0.82 -25.01
CA VAL A 362 -8.05 -0.91 -24.46
C VAL A 362 -9.00 -1.56 -25.44
N GLU A 363 -10.05 -2.19 -24.94
CA GLU A 363 -11.11 -2.81 -25.74
C GLU A 363 -12.33 -1.88 -25.80
N ASP A 364 -12.88 -1.64 -26.99
CA ASP A 364 -14.15 -0.93 -27.16
C ASP A 364 -15.37 -1.87 -27.06
N ALA A 365 -16.58 -1.30 -27.00
CA ALA A 365 -17.84 -2.06 -26.91
C ALA A 365 -18.11 -3.02 -28.10
N ARG A 366 -17.37 -2.89 -29.21
CA ARG A 366 -17.41 -3.81 -30.35
C ARG A 366 -16.33 -4.89 -30.29
N GLY A 367 -15.57 -4.96 -29.20
CA GLY A 367 -14.48 -5.91 -29.01
C GLY A 367 -13.21 -5.55 -29.78
N ARG A 368 -13.07 -4.30 -30.26
CA ARG A 368 -11.90 -3.88 -31.03
C ARG A 368 -10.85 -3.29 -30.10
N SER A 369 -9.60 -3.67 -30.31
CA SER A 369 -8.47 -3.04 -29.63
C SER A 369 -8.24 -1.61 -30.13
N ARG A 370 -7.93 -0.72 -29.19
CA ARG A 370 -7.63 0.70 -29.37
C ARG A 370 -6.40 1.06 -28.55
N ARG A 371 -5.67 2.06 -29.01
CA ARG A 371 -4.53 2.63 -28.28
C ARG A 371 -4.93 4.00 -27.77
N ILE A 372 -4.74 4.21 -26.47
CA ILE A 372 -4.81 5.52 -25.82
C ILE A 372 -3.42 5.91 -25.33
N GLU A 373 -3.05 7.18 -25.48
CA GLU A 373 -1.84 7.71 -24.86
C GLU A 373 -2.13 8.08 -23.41
N CYS A 374 -1.27 7.71 -22.50
CA CYS A 374 -1.38 8.05 -21.07
C CYS A 374 -0.02 7.84 -20.43
N ASP A 375 0.27 8.57 -19.36
CA ASP A 375 1.51 8.39 -18.58
C ASP A 375 1.26 7.70 -17.23
N ILE A 376 0.00 7.46 -16.87
CA ILE A 376 -0.41 6.67 -15.71
C ILE A 376 -1.60 5.78 -16.10
N ILE A 377 -1.61 4.53 -15.61
CA ILE A 377 -2.81 3.69 -15.54
C ILE A 377 -3.17 3.51 -14.07
N ALA A 378 -4.28 4.10 -13.64
CA ALA A 378 -4.82 3.99 -12.30
C ALA A 378 -5.84 2.85 -12.24
N VAL A 379 -5.49 1.75 -11.59
CA VAL A 379 -6.35 0.56 -11.44
C VAL A 379 -7.29 0.75 -10.26
N ALA A 380 -8.57 0.99 -10.56
CA ALA A 380 -9.65 1.10 -9.57
C ALA A 380 -10.40 -0.23 -9.49
N ALA A 381 -9.76 -1.23 -8.88
CA ALA A 381 -10.40 -2.51 -8.57
C ALA A 381 -10.99 -2.51 -7.15
N THR A 382 -12.03 -3.31 -6.93
CA THR A 382 -12.56 -3.55 -5.58
C THR A 382 -11.43 -4.08 -4.68
N PRO A 383 -11.10 -3.39 -3.57
CA PRO A 383 -10.04 -3.80 -2.65
C PRO A 383 -10.29 -5.17 -2.01
N ALA A 384 -9.23 -5.96 -1.81
CA ALA A 384 -9.32 -7.28 -1.20
C ALA A 384 -9.20 -7.21 0.33
N PRO A 385 -10.18 -7.74 1.10
CA PRO A 385 -10.14 -7.68 2.56
C PRO A 385 -8.85 -8.26 3.19
N ALA A 386 -8.25 -7.52 4.11
CA ALA A 386 -7.01 -7.88 4.81
C ALA A 386 -7.29 -8.87 5.97
N SER A 387 -7.63 -10.11 5.60
CA SER A 387 -8.17 -11.13 6.51
C SER A 387 -7.12 -12.02 7.17
N GLU A 388 -5.82 -11.82 6.93
CA GLU A 388 -4.76 -12.71 7.42
C GLU A 388 -4.70 -12.78 8.96
N GLY A 389 -4.64 -11.62 9.63
CA GLY A 389 -4.64 -11.52 11.09
C GLY A 389 -5.91 -12.10 11.73
N PRO A 390 -7.12 -11.68 11.31
CA PRO A 390 -8.37 -12.26 11.77
C PRO A 390 -8.42 -13.79 11.63
N ARG A 391 -7.96 -14.35 10.50
CA ARG A 391 -7.92 -15.81 10.28
C ARG A 391 -7.00 -16.52 11.27
N GLN A 392 -5.82 -15.96 11.55
CA GLN A 392 -4.94 -16.50 12.60
C GLN A 392 -5.61 -16.43 13.98
N HIS A 393 -6.41 -15.39 14.23
CA HIS A 393 -7.19 -15.21 15.45
C HIS A 393 -8.49 -16.06 15.49
N GLY A 394 -8.68 -16.98 14.52
CA GLY A 394 -9.81 -17.91 14.50
C GLY A 394 -11.11 -17.36 13.89
N CYS A 395 -11.09 -16.18 13.26
CA CYS A 395 -12.27 -15.67 12.54
C CYS A 395 -12.57 -16.52 11.30
N GLN A 396 -13.85 -16.76 11.03
CA GLN A 396 -14.28 -17.36 9.77
C GLN A 396 -14.19 -16.35 8.63
N VAL A 397 -13.85 -16.83 7.43
CA VAL A 397 -13.81 -16.03 6.20
C VAL A 397 -14.65 -16.70 5.12
N ALA A 398 -15.37 -15.91 4.34
CA ALA A 398 -16.11 -16.39 3.18
C ALA A 398 -15.69 -15.62 1.93
N TYR A 399 -15.69 -16.31 0.80
CA TYR A 399 -15.44 -15.67 -0.49
C TYR A 399 -16.69 -14.94 -0.97
N ALA A 400 -16.56 -13.64 -1.20
CA ALA A 400 -17.56 -12.78 -1.80
C ALA A 400 -16.87 -11.90 -2.86
N SER A 401 -17.02 -12.25 -4.14
CA SER A 401 -16.38 -11.55 -5.26
C SER A 401 -16.73 -10.05 -5.28
N ALA A 402 -18.00 -9.72 -5.08
CA ALA A 402 -18.48 -8.33 -5.02
C ALA A 402 -17.86 -7.53 -3.85
N ALA A 403 -17.41 -8.20 -2.80
CA ALA A 403 -16.77 -7.60 -1.62
C ALA A 403 -15.24 -7.61 -1.68
N GLY A 404 -14.66 -8.00 -2.82
CA GLY A 404 -13.21 -8.03 -3.05
C GLY A 404 -12.52 -9.36 -2.73
N GLY A 405 -13.27 -10.43 -2.41
CA GLY A 405 -12.72 -11.77 -2.18
C GLY A 405 -13.02 -12.29 -0.77
N PHE A 406 -12.00 -12.73 -0.03
CA PHE A 406 -12.17 -13.41 1.26
C PHE A 406 -12.40 -12.43 2.41
N ALA A 407 -13.67 -12.16 2.70
CA ALA A 407 -14.11 -11.25 3.75
C ALA A 407 -14.31 -11.99 5.09
N VAL A 408 -13.93 -11.33 6.19
CA VAL A 408 -14.22 -11.82 7.55
C VAL A 408 -15.72 -11.82 7.79
N GLN A 409 -16.22 -12.94 8.29
CA GLN A 409 -17.61 -13.08 8.71
C GLN A 409 -17.74 -12.51 10.13
N ALA A 410 -18.50 -11.42 10.24
CA ALA A 410 -18.88 -10.83 11.51
C ALA A 410 -20.41 -10.77 11.58
N ASP A 411 -20.98 -10.95 12.78
CA ASP A 411 -22.41 -10.78 12.98
C ASP A 411 -22.84 -9.30 12.96
N GLU A 412 -24.13 -9.04 13.18
CA GLU A 412 -24.68 -7.68 13.18
C GLU A 412 -24.09 -6.77 14.26
N PHE A 413 -23.49 -7.34 15.31
CA PHE A 413 -22.80 -6.62 16.39
C PHE A 413 -21.28 -6.53 16.18
N GLY A 414 -20.77 -7.15 15.12
CA GLY A 414 -19.34 -7.17 14.79
C GLY A 414 -18.54 -8.26 15.47
N ARG A 415 -19.17 -9.24 16.14
CA ARG A 415 -18.46 -10.39 16.70
C ARG A 415 -17.94 -11.26 15.57
N ALA A 416 -16.66 -11.61 15.62
CA ALA A 416 -15.98 -12.31 14.54
C ALA A 416 -15.03 -13.36 15.13
N GLY A 417 -15.46 -14.63 15.19
CA GLY A 417 -14.62 -15.72 15.69
C GLY A 417 -14.81 -16.02 17.18
N PRO A 418 -13.74 -16.39 17.92
CA PRO A 418 -13.80 -16.72 19.33
C PRO A 418 -14.30 -15.56 20.22
N SER A 419 -14.62 -15.89 21.47
CA SER A 419 -14.97 -14.87 22.48
C SER A 419 -13.85 -13.83 22.59
N GLY A 420 -14.22 -12.55 22.62
CA GLY A 420 -13.27 -11.45 22.69
C GLY A 420 -12.79 -10.93 21.32
N VAL A 421 -13.22 -11.52 20.21
CA VAL A 421 -12.75 -11.14 18.86
C VAL A 421 -13.86 -10.50 18.04
N TRP A 422 -13.56 -9.33 17.48
CA TRP A 422 -14.47 -8.47 16.73
C TRP A 422 -13.83 -8.05 15.40
N ALA A 423 -14.66 -7.70 14.42
CA ALA A 423 -14.19 -7.17 13.14
C ALA A 423 -15.13 -6.09 12.58
N CYS A 424 -14.57 -5.05 11.97
CA CYS A 424 -15.32 -3.96 11.36
C CYS A 424 -14.57 -3.30 10.21
N GLY A 425 -15.29 -2.56 9.36
CA GLY A 425 -14.70 -1.87 8.20
C GLY A 425 -14.51 -2.80 6.99
N ASP A 426 -13.60 -2.43 6.09
CA ASP A 426 -13.44 -3.12 4.80
C ASP A 426 -12.90 -4.56 4.93
N VAL A 427 -12.42 -4.97 6.11
CA VAL A 427 -12.00 -6.37 6.38
C VAL A 427 -13.18 -7.35 6.37
N CYS A 428 -14.40 -6.85 6.65
CA CYS A 428 -15.65 -7.60 6.56
C CYS A 428 -16.27 -7.53 5.14
N GLY A 429 -15.52 -7.04 4.16
CA GLY A 429 -15.98 -6.77 2.81
C GLY A 429 -15.99 -5.27 2.50
N TYR A 430 -15.59 -4.93 1.29
CA TYR A 430 -15.41 -3.53 0.91
C TYR A 430 -16.72 -2.73 0.98
N GLN A 431 -16.69 -1.62 1.73
CA GLN A 431 -17.87 -0.77 1.97
C GLN A 431 -17.57 0.73 1.92
N GLY A 432 -16.29 1.13 1.87
CA GLY A 432 -15.87 2.51 1.77
C GLY A 432 -15.75 3.23 3.12
N PRO A 433 -15.08 4.39 3.15
CA PRO A 433 -14.61 5.01 4.40
C PRO A 433 -15.71 5.52 5.33
N GLU A 434 -16.86 5.95 4.81
CA GLU A 434 -17.99 6.46 5.62
C GLU A 434 -18.65 5.33 6.39
N ARG A 435 -19.16 4.32 5.67
CA ARG A 435 -19.81 3.16 6.27
C ARG A 435 -18.86 2.36 7.17
N ALA A 436 -17.59 2.27 6.79
CA ALA A 436 -16.56 1.69 7.65
C ALA A 436 -16.43 2.43 8.99
N ALA A 437 -16.51 3.77 8.99
CA ALA A 437 -16.44 4.59 10.20
C ALA A 437 -17.66 4.39 11.11
N GLU A 438 -18.86 4.37 10.53
CA GLU A 438 -20.12 4.12 11.24
C GLU A 438 -20.08 2.78 11.96
N ARG A 439 -19.77 1.71 11.21
CA ARG A 439 -19.63 0.35 11.76
C ARG A 439 -18.51 0.26 12.78
N GLY A 440 -17.41 0.99 12.58
CA GLY A 440 -16.33 1.08 13.55
C GLY A 440 -16.83 1.57 14.91
N ALA A 441 -17.59 2.67 14.94
CA ALA A 441 -18.11 3.23 16.18
C ALA A 441 -19.03 2.25 16.93
N GLU A 442 -19.93 1.59 16.22
CA GLU A 442 -20.86 0.60 16.78
C GLU A 442 -20.10 -0.59 17.40
N VAL A 443 -19.15 -1.17 16.66
CA VAL A 443 -18.37 -2.34 17.12
C VAL A 443 -17.45 -1.96 18.27
N GLY A 444 -16.86 -0.77 18.25
CA GLY A 444 -16.01 -0.28 19.35
C GLY A 444 -16.77 -0.12 20.67
N ALA A 445 -17.99 0.42 20.62
CA ALA A 445 -18.85 0.53 21.80
C ALA A 445 -19.23 -0.86 22.34
N ALA A 446 -19.68 -1.76 21.46
CA ALA A 446 -20.04 -3.13 21.85
C ALA A 446 -18.86 -3.92 22.44
N ALA A 447 -17.65 -3.72 21.90
CA ALA A 447 -16.44 -4.34 22.44
C ALA A 447 -16.12 -3.82 23.85
N ALA A 448 -16.28 -2.52 24.10
CA ALA A 448 -16.07 -1.95 25.44
C ALA A 448 -17.11 -2.43 26.46
N GLU A 449 -18.38 -2.57 26.07
CA GLU A 449 -19.42 -3.14 26.95
C GLU A 449 -19.17 -4.61 27.31
N ALA A 450 -18.43 -5.33 26.48
CA ALA A 450 -18.07 -6.72 26.70
C ALA A 450 -16.81 -6.90 27.57
N VAL A 451 -16.15 -5.81 27.99
CA VAL A 451 -15.05 -5.86 28.96
C VAL A 451 -15.63 -6.27 30.33
N PRO A 452 -15.16 -7.38 30.94
CA PRO A 452 -15.68 -7.92 32.20
C PRO A 452 -15.56 -7.02 33.44
#